data_AF-A0A1M5W6U1-F1
#
_entry.id   AF-A0A1M5W6U1-F1
#
_cell.length_a   1.000
_cell.length_b   1.000
_cell.length_c   1.000
_cell.angle_alpha   90.00
_cell.angle_beta   90.00
_cell.angle_gamma   90.00
#
_symmetry.space_group_name_H-M   'P 1'
#
loop_
_entity.id
_entity.type
_entity.pdbx_description
1 polymer ?
#
loop_
_entity_poly.entity_id
_entity_poly.type
_entity_poly.pdbx_seq_one_letter_code
_entity_poly.pdbx_strand_id
1 'polypeptide(L)'
;MNKVIEYIEDAQQSIFKYNISEITENIGNICNELEDLIKEFEDKDREQLNEILYYINMSLTNKDYLLCADVLEYELKYFLENRVS
;
A
#
# COMPACT_ATOMS: atom_id res chain seq x y z
N MET A 1 5.67 -9.53 -5.92
CA MET A 1 6.50 -8.38 -5.47
C MET A 1 6.56 -7.27 -6.51
N ASN A 2 7.17 -7.46 -7.69
CA ASN A 2 7.29 -6.38 -8.70
C ASN A 2 5.95 -5.68 -9.02
N LYS A 3 4.86 -6.44 -9.18
CA LYS A 3 3.52 -5.88 -9.42
C LYS A 3 3.01 -4.99 -8.29
N VAL A 4 3.24 -5.35 -7.03
CA VAL A 4 2.78 -4.54 -5.88
C VAL A 4 3.51 -3.20 -5.86
N ILE A 5 4.82 -3.22 -6.15
CA ILE A 5 5.63 -2.01 -6.23
C ILE A 5 5.17 -1.13 -7.40
N GLU A 6 4.88 -1.71 -8.56
CA GLU A 6 4.30 -0.99 -9.70
C GLU A 6 2.97 -0.31 -9.31
N TYR A 7 2.06 -1.02 -8.63
CA TYR A 7 0.81 -0.42 -8.17
C TYR A 7 1.00 0.69 -7.13
N ILE A 8 2.03 0.58 -6.27
CA ILE A 8 2.39 1.64 -5.32
C ILE A 8 2.82 2.91 -6.08
N GLU A 9 3.69 2.76 -7.07
CA GLU A 9 4.16 3.88 -7.90
C GLU A 9 3.02 4.53 -8.69
N ASP A 10 2.13 3.72 -9.28
CA ASP A 10 0.96 4.19 -10.01
C ASP A 10 -0.03 4.92 -9.08
N ALA A 11 -0.28 4.39 -7.88
CA ALA A 11 -1.13 5.05 -6.88
C ALA A 11 -0.58 6.44 -6.50
N GLN A 12 0.73 6.55 -6.25
CA GLN A 12 1.37 7.82 -5.94
C GLN A 12 1.27 8.82 -7.10
N GLN A 13 1.50 8.38 -8.34
CA GLN A 13 1.33 9.25 -9.50
C GLN A 13 -0.11 9.75 -9.62
N SER A 14 -1.10 8.88 -9.41
CA SER A 14 -2.51 9.26 -9.44
C SER A 14 -2.88 10.21 -8.30
N ILE A 15 -2.25 10.10 -7.12
CA ILE A 15 -2.36 11.08 -6.02
C ILE A 15 -1.90 12.46 -6.48
N PHE A 16 -0.70 12.57 -7.06
CA PHE A 16 -0.17 13.87 -7.52
C PHE A 16 -0.97 14.46 -8.68
N LYS A 17 -1.59 13.61 -9.51
CA LYS A 17 -2.52 14.02 -10.57
C LYS A 17 -3.95 14.27 -10.07
N TYR A 18 -4.22 14.04 -8.79
CA TYR A 18 -5.53 14.12 -8.16
C TYR A 18 -6.61 13.25 -8.85
N ASN A 19 -6.21 12.08 -9.38
CA ASN A 19 -7.11 11.15 -10.04
C ASN A 19 -7.65 10.11 -9.05
N ILE A 20 -8.68 10.51 -8.29
CA ILE A 20 -9.24 9.71 -7.18
C ILE A 20 -9.64 8.29 -7.60
N SER A 21 -10.20 8.12 -8.80
CA SER A 21 -10.64 6.81 -9.28
C SER A 21 -9.46 5.84 -9.42
N GLU A 22 -8.37 6.28 -10.05
CA GLU A 22 -7.17 5.48 -10.21
C GLU A 22 -6.46 5.22 -8.88
N ILE A 23 -6.48 6.19 -7.95
CA ILE A 23 -5.94 5.97 -6.59
C ILE A 23 -6.66 4.78 -5.96
N THR A 24 -8.01 4.80 -5.94
CA THR A 24 -8.79 3.73 -5.31
C THR A 24 -8.62 2.38 -6.01
N GLU A 25 -8.47 2.38 -7.34
CA GLU A 25 -8.22 1.17 -8.13
C GLU A 25 -6.85 0.56 -7.79
N ASN A 26 -5.79 1.37 -7.80
CA ASN A 26 -4.44 0.91 -7.51
C ASN A 26 -4.30 0.42 -6.06
N ILE A 27 -4.94 1.08 -5.09
CA ILE A 27 -5.00 0.57 -3.71
C ILE A 27 -5.72 -0.78 -3.64
N GLY A 28 -6.82 -0.96 -4.39
CA GLY A 28 -7.51 -2.25 -4.48
C GLY A 28 -6.61 -3.35 -5.04
N ASN A 29 -5.85 -3.03 -6.09
CA ASN A 29 -4.88 -3.96 -6.69
C ASN A 29 -3.75 -4.34 -5.73
N ILE A 30 -3.23 -3.36 -4.96
CA ILE A 30 -2.25 -3.61 -3.90
C ILE A 30 -2.81 -4.61 -2.88
N CYS A 31 -4.02 -4.37 -2.36
CA CYS A 31 -4.64 -5.26 -1.37
C CYS A 31 -4.80 -6.69 -1.91
N ASN A 32 -5.27 -6.84 -3.15
CA ASN A 32 -5.45 -8.15 -3.78
C ASN A 32 -4.14 -8.93 -3.90
N GLU A 33 -3.06 -8.27 -4.34
CA GLU A 33 -1.74 -8.92 -4.47
C GLU A 33 -1.11 -9.23 -3.09
N LEU A 34 -1.45 -8.46 -2.06
CA LEU A 34 -1.00 -8.72 -0.69
C LEU A 34 -1.71 -9.92 -0.04
N GLU A 35 -2.96 -10.24 -0.40
CA GLU A 35 -3.70 -11.38 0.18
C GLU A 35 -2.94 -12.70 0.05
N ASP A 36 -2.25 -12.89 -1.07
CA ASP A 36 -1.45 -14.09 -1.30
C ASP A 36 -0.11 -14.04 -0.55
N LEU A 37 0.54 -12.88 -0.46
CA LEU A 37 1.79 -12.68 0.28
C LEU A 37 1.61 -12.84 1.80
N ILE A 38 0.48 -12.41 2.34
CA ILE A 38 0.16 -12.49 3.78
C ILE A 38 0.20 -13.94 4.31
N LYS A 39 -0.09 -14.92 3.45
CA LYS A 39 -0.06 -16.34 3.82
C LYS A 39 1.36 -16.82 4.13
N GLU A 40 2.37 -16.17 3.56
CA GLU A 40 3.79 -16.51 3.72
C GLU A 40 4.44 -15.78 4.91
N PHE A 41 3.79 -14.76 5.46
CA PHE A 41 4.32 -13.95 6.56
C PHE A 41 4.12 -14.60 7.93
N GLU A 42 5.10 -14.39 8.81
CA GLU A 42 4.97 -14.72 10.23
C GLU A 42 3.97 -13.78 10.92
N ASP A 43 3.47 -14.16 12.10
CA ASP A 43 2.45 -13.39 12.83
C ASP A 43 2.84 -11.93 13.06
N LYS A 44 4.12 -11.68 13.36
CA LYS A 44 4.64 -10.32 13.59
C LYS A 44 4.60 -9.46 12.33
N ASP A 45 4.97 -10.03 11.18
CA ASP A 45 4.98 -9.31 9.90
C ASP A 45 3.54 -9.06 9.43
N ARG A 46 2.62 -10.00 9.70
CA ARG A 46 1.18 -9.79 9.47
C ARG A 46 0.61 -8.66 10.32
N GLU A 47 0.97 -8.59 11.60
CA GLU A 47 0.53 -7.51 12.49
C GLU A 47 1.00 -6.15 11.98
N GLN A 48 2.28 -6.03 11.63
CA GLN A 48 2.85 -4.81 11.07
C GLN A 48 2.18 -4.42 9.75
N LEU A 49 1.96 -5.37 8.83
CA LEU A 49 1.28 -5.08 7.58
C LEU A 49 -0.17 -4.62 7.79
N ASN A 50 -0.90 -5.23 8.72
CA ASN A 50 -2.26 -4.82 9.05
C ASN A 50 -2.31 -3.37 9.59
N GLU A 51 -1.31 -2.96 10.36
CA GLU A 51 -1.16 -1.59 10.84
C GLU A 51 -0.92 -0.60 9.67
N ILE A 52 -0.05 -0.96 8.73
CA ILE A 52 0.20 -0.17 7.51
C ILE A 52 -1.10 -0.02 6.69
N LEU A 53 -1.81 -1.12 6.45
CA LEU A 53 -3.09 -1.12 5.71
C LEU A 53 -4.17 -0.30 6.42
N TYR A 54 -4.19 -0.33 7.76
CA TYR A 54 -5.07 0.52 8.55
C TYR A 54 -4.80 2.01 8.31
N TYR A 55 -3.53 2.44 8.29
CA TYR A 55 -3.18 3.83 8.01
C TYR A 55 -3.50 4.27 6.58
N ILE A 56 -3.30 3.39 5.60
CA ILE A 56 -3.74 3.64 4.21
C ILE A 56 -5.25 3.88 4.19
N ASN A 57 -6.05 2.98 4.76
CA ASN A 57 -7.51 3.12 4.77
C ASN A 57 -7.98 4.39 5.51
N MET A 58 -7.34 4.71 6.64
CA MET A 58 -7.63 5.93 7.40
C MET A 58 -7.34 7.19 6.57
N SER A 59 -6.18 7.26 5.90
CA SER A 59 -5.79 8.39 5.05
C SER A 59 -6.77 8.59 3.89
N LEU A 60 -7.18 7.51 3.21
CA LEU A 60 -8.18 7.55 2.13
C LEU A 60 -9.54 8.02 2.63
N THR A 61 -10.01 7.51 3.78
CA THR A 61 -11.28 7.92 4.39
C THR A 61 -11.29 9.41 4.72
N ASN A 62 -10.16 9.93 5.19
CA ASN A 62 -9.98 11.34 5.50
C ASN A 62 -9.66 12.21 4.27
N LYS A 63 -9.51 11.60 3.08
CA LYS A 63 -9.02 12.26 1.84
C LYS A 63 -7.65 12.91 2.00
N ASP A 64 -6.85 12.42 2.94
CA ASP A 64 -5.47 12.85 3.15
C ASP A 64 -4.55 12.08 2.21
N TYR A 65 -4.57 12.48 0.93
CA TYR A 65 -3.85 11.76 -0.10
C TYR A 65 -2.32 11.91 0.01
N LEU A 66 -1.83 12.98 0.63
CA LEU A 66 -0.39 13.13 0.87
C LEU A 66 0.08 12.13 1.92
N LEU A 67 -0.66 11.99 3.03
CA LEU A 67 -0.38 10.94 3.99
C LEU A 67 -0.48 9.55 3.37
N CYS A 68 -1.47 9.31 2.50
CA CYS A 68 -1.59 8.05 1.76
C CYS A 68 -0.33 7.76 0.94
N ALA A 69 0.17 8.75 0.20
CA ALA A 69 1.42 8.60 -0.58
C ALA A 69 2.62 8.30 0.31
N ASP A 70 2.75 8.99 1.45
CA ASP A 70 3.85 8.79 2.40
C ASP A 70 3.82 7.36 2.99
N VAL A 71 2.64 6.88 3.39
CA VAL A 71 2.49 5.50 3.92
C VAL A 71 2.80 4.46 2.85
N LEU A 72 2.40 4.70 1.59
CA LEU A 72 2.73 3.80 0.49
C LEU A 72 4.25 3.72 0.24
N GLU A 73 4.95 4.85 0.21
CA GLU A 73 6.41 4.89 -0.10
C GLU A 73 7.27 4.42 1.07
N TYR A 74 7.04 4.97 2.26
CA TYR A 74 8.00 4.83 3.36
C TYR A 74 7.66 3.71 4.32
N GLU A 75 6.40 3.28 4.36
CA GLU A 75 5.99 2.17 5.22
C GLU A 75 5.78 0.90 4.39
N LEU A 76 4.83 0.89 3.45
CA LEU A 76 4.46 -0.32 2.72
C LEU A 76 5.57 -0.82 1.82
N LYS A 77 6.10 0.03 0.94
CA LYS A 77 7.17 -0.35 0.01
C LYS A 77 8.42 -0.79 0.77
N TYR A 78 8.84 -0.01 1.78
CA TYR A 78 9.97 -0.37 2.65
C TYR A 78 9.77 -1.72 3.35
N PHE A 79 8.57 -1.98 3.89
CA PHE A 79 8.24 -3.24 4.53
C PHE A 79 8.42 -4.43 3.56
N LEU A 80 7.89 -4.31 2.34
CA LEU A 80 7.97 -5.36 1.33
C LEU A 80 9.41 -5.63 0.88
N GLU A 81 10.19 -4.57 0.63
CA GLU A 81 11.59 -4.70 0.18
C GLU A 81 12.49 -5.35 1.25
N ASN A 82 12.23 -5.12 2.54
CA ASN A 82 13.08 -5.62 3.64
C ASN A 82 12.61 -6.95 4.25
N ARG A 83 11.44 -7.47 3.88
CA ARG A 83 10.89 -8.72 4.43
C ARG A 83 10.70 -9.84 3.41
N VAL A 84 10.66 -9.50 2.11
CA VAL A 84 10.44 -10.47 1.04
C VAL A 84 11.69 -10.64 0.16
N SER A 85 12.89 -10.46 0.76
CA SER A 85 14.19 -10.75 0.12
C SER A 85 14.61 -12.21 0.25
#